data_AF-A0A9R0YLI9-F1
#
_entry.id   AF-A0A9R0YLI9-F1
#
_cell.length_a   1.000
_cell.length_b   1.000
_cell.length_c   1.000
_cell.angle_alpha   90.00
_cell.angle_beta   90.00
_cell.angle_gamma   90.00
#
_symmetry.space_group_name_H-M   'P 1'
#
loop_
_entity.id
_entity.type
_entity.pdbx_description
1 polymer ?
#
loop_
_entity_poly.entity_id
_entity_poly.type
_entity_poly.pdbx_seq_one_letter_code
_entity_poly.pdbx_strand_id
1 'polypeptide(L)'
;MSLDSDSSSQGGDRRSFRQITRDRLLFEMLRSTRKDSKSAWKVLIMDKFTVKIMSYSCKMADITEEGVSLVEDLYKRRQPLPSLDAIYFIQPTKENVVMFLSDMSGRSPLYKKAYVFFSSPIQKDLVAQIKRDSSILPRIGALSEMNLEYFPIDSQEFPRVHYRIAKTIDASTMTTLRDMVPTKIAAGVWNYLSKYKTSIPEFPQTETCELLIVDRSVDQIAPIIHEWTYDAMCHDLLCMDGNKYVHEVSSKNGSASEKKEVLLEDHDPVWLELRHSHIADASERLHDKMTHFVSKNKAAQRQQARTGGELSTRDLQKMVQALPQYTDQIDKLSLHVEIAGKLNVIIREQCLRDVGQLEQDLVFGDAGTKELINFFRTQLGVSRENKLRLLMIYAAINPEKFESDKGTKMMQLAGLSADDMIAVNNMRCLCTDTKKSSGGAFTLKFDVQKKKHAHRKERTTEQSAWALSRFYPVLEELIEQLSKGELPKDEYNCMNDPSPSFHVVPTTTSTSVHTSPAHSMRSRRTGGSWARPRGSDDGYSSDSVLKHASSDFQKHGQRIFVFVIGGATRSELRAAHKLSSKLKREVILGSSSLDDPPQFITKLKMMSAEELTLDDLHI
;
A
#
# COMPACT_ATOMS: atom_id res chain seq x y z
N MET A 1 21.99 -38.35 -36.88
CA MET A 1 22.68 -37.32 -36.07
C MET A 1 21.83 -36.08 -36.15
N SER A 2 20.91 -35.93 -35.21
CA SER A 2 20.02 -34.78 -35.07
C SER A 2 20.33 -34.19 -33.70
N LEU A 3 20.82 -32.95 -33.71
CA LEU A 3 21.19 -32.21 -32.51
C LEU A 3 19.93 -31.53 -31.99
N ASP A 4 19.44 -32.00 -30.85
CA ASP A 4 18.44 -31.31 -30.04
C ASP A 4 19.08 -30.06 -29.45
N SER A 5 18.54 -28.89 -29.80
CA SER A 5 18.85 -27.61 -29.16
C SER A 5 17.90 -27.40 -27.99
N ASP A 6 18.33 -27.78 -26.79
CA ASP A 6 17.70 -27.37 -25.54
C ASP A 6 17.80 -25.85 -25.41
N SER A 7 16.67 -25.16 -25.62
CA SER A 7 16.51 -23.76 -25.25
C SER A 7 16.38 -23.67 -23.73
N SER A 8 17.52 -23.52 -23.05
CA SER A 8 17.55 -23.17 -21.63
C SER A 8 16.90 -21.79 -21.44
N SER A 9 15.67 -21.76 -20.95
CA SER A 9 15.02 -20.55 -20.47
C SER A 9 15.88 -19.95 -19.35
N GLN A 10 16.46 -18.77 -19.60
CA GLN A 10 17.07 -17.96 -18.56
C GLN A 10 15.97 -17.53 -17.57
N GLY A 11 15.75 -18.33 -16.54
CA GLY A 11 15.00 -17.93 -15.36
C GLY A 11 15.87 -17.01 -14.53
N GLY A 12 15.85 -15.70 -14.82
CA GLY A 12 16.42 -14.71 -13.91
C GLY A 12 15.62 -14.73 -12.59
N ASP A 13 16.33 -14.76 -11.46
CA ASP A 13 15.70 -14.66 -10.14
C ASP A 13 14.84 -13.39 -10.07
N ARG A 14 13.52 -13.57 -9.90
CA ARG A 14 12.59 -12.45 -9.75
C ARG A 14 12.84 -11.75 -8.42
N ARG A 15 13.33 -10.50 -8.49
CA ARG A 15 13.64 -9.65 -7.33
C ARG A 15 12.42 -8.81 -6.93
N SER A 16 12.29 -8.53 -5.64
CA SER A 16 11.28 -7.59 -5.12
C SER A 16 11.63 -6.15 -5.50
N PHE A 17 10.64 -5.26 -5.59
CA PHE A 17 10.89 -3.85 -5.89
C PHE A 17 11.82 -3.18 -4.90
N ARG A 18 11.71 -3.54 -3.62
CA ARG A 18 12.64 -3.05 -2.61
C ARG A 18 14.09 -3.44 -2.93
N GLN A 19 14.32 -4.69 -3.35
CA GLN A 19 15.65 -5.16 -3.73
C GLN A 19 16.14 -4.49 -5.03
N ILE A 20 15.26 -4.33 -6.02
CA ILE A 20 15.60 -3.65 -7.29
C ILE A 20 16.01 -2.20 -7.01
N THR A 21 15.19 -1.45 -6.26
CA THR A 21 15.47 -0.06 -5.89
C THR A 21 16.75 0.03 -5.07
N ARG A 22 16.96 -0.87 -4.10
CA ARG A 22 18.20 -0.97 -3.33
C ARG A 22 19.42 -1.16 -4.23
N ASP A 23 19.38 -2.13 -5.14
CA ASP A 23 20.49 -2.44 -6.03
C ASP A 23 20.81 -1.24 -6.94
N ARG A 24 19.80 -0.54 -7.47
CA ARG A 24 19.98 0.67 -8.27
C ARG A 24 20.59 1.80 -7.44
N LEU A 25 20.08 2.07 -6.24
CA LEU A 25 20.63 3.10 -5.37
C LEU A 25 22.09 2.81 -4.97
N LEU A 26 22.41 1.58 -4.57
CA LEU A 26 23.75 1.24 -4.12
C LEU A 26 24.73 1.12 -5.30
N PHE A 27 24.35 0.46 -6.39
CA PHE A 27 25.28 0.12 -7.47
C PHE A 27 25.25 1.08 -8.66
N GLU A 28 24.07 1.51 -9.10
CA GLU A 28 23.93 2.44 -10.23
C GLU A 28 24.22 3.87 -9.80
N MET A 29 23.77 4.28 -8.61
CA MET A 29 23.98 5.64 -8.09
C MET A 29 25.26 5.76 -7.24
N LEU A 30 25.34 5.13 -6.07
CA LEU A 30 26.46 5.37 -5.15
C LEU A 30 27.79 4.84 -5.69
N ARG A 31 27.81 3.59 -6.16
CA ARG A 31 29.04 2.94 -6.62
C ARG A 31 29.58 3.52 -7.94
N SER A 32 28.72 4.05 -8.81
CA SER A 32 29.17 4.68 -10.07
C SER A 32 30.09 5.88 -9.81
N THR A 33 29.80 6.65 -8.76
CA THR A 33 30.62 7.81 -8.35
C THR A 33 32.00 7.45 -7.78
N ARG A 34 32.28 6.16 -7.51
CA ARG A 34 33.59 5.73 -7.00
C ARG A 34 34.65 5.69 -8.09
N LYS A 35 34.27 5.45 -9.35
CA LYS A 35 35.22 5.32 -10.46
C LYS A 35 35.91 6.64 -10.81
N ASP A 36 35.20 7.77 -10.64
CA ASP A 36 35.66 9.10 -11.06
C ASP A 36 36.23 9.96 -9.91
N SER A 37 36.17 9.47 -8.67
CA SER A 37 36.57 10.20 -7.48
C SER A 37 37.89 9.68 -6.89
N LYS A 38 38.85 10.60 -6.70
CA LYS A 38 40.06 10.34 -5.88
C LYS A 38 39.78 10.34 -4.38
N SER A 39 38.62 10.85 -3.95
CA SER A 39 38.20 10.88 -2.55
C SER A 39 37.47 9.58 -2.19
N ALA A 40 37.98 8.90 -1.15
CA ALA A 40 37.41 7.66 -0.64
C ALA A 40 36.01 7.86 -0.03
N TRP A 41 35.77 9.02 0.57
CA TRP A 41 34.54 9.38 1.26
C TRP A 41 33.79 10.51 0.55
N LYS A 42 32.45 10.46 0.61
CA LYS A 42 31.53 11.42 0.00
C LYS A 42 30.42 11.82 0.95
N VAL A 43 29.82 12.97 0.68
CA VAL A 43 28.63 13.46 1.40
C VAL A 43 27.39 13.21 0.53
N LEU A 44 26.38 12.51 1.06
CA LEU A 44 25.11 12.30 0.39
C LEU A 44 24.12 13.38 0.84
N ILE A 45 23.58 14.14 -0.11
CA ILE A 45 22.66 15.24 0.12
C ILE A 45 21.33 14.86 -0.51
N MET A 46 20.27 14.93 0.31
CA MET A 46 18.94 14.52 -0.10
C MET A 46 17.89 15.55 0.31
N ASP A 47 16.77 15.56 -0.41
CA ASP A 47 15.57 16.28 0.00
C ASP A 47 14.61 15.38 0.79
N LYS A 48 13.51 15.95 1.27
CA LYS A 48 12.52 15.23 2.08
C LYS A 48 11.92 14.00 1.38
N PHE A 49 11.82 14.00 0.04
CA PHE A 49 11.19 12.93 -0.71
C PHE A 49 12.17 11.78 -0.98
N THR A 50 13.37 12.11 -1.45
CA THR A 50 14.46 11.18 -1.73
C THR A 50 15.00 10.51 -0.47
N VAL A 51 14.97 11.20 0.69
CA VAL A 51 15.22 10.58 2.01
C VAL A 51 14.29 9.39 2.23
N LYS A 52 12.99 9.51 1.91
CA LYS A 52 12.01 8.43 2.09
C LYS A 52 12.34 7.23 1.19
N ILE A 53 12.65 7.48 -0.08
CA ILE A 53 13.04 6.41 -1.02
C ILE A 53 14.27 5.65 -0.49
N MET A 54 15.28 6.39 -0.05
CA MET A 54 16.51 5.81 0.47
C MET A 54 16.26 5.01 1.76
N SER A 55 15.46 5.53 2.70
CA SER A 55 15.19 4.86 3.98
C SER A 55 14.38 3.57 3.82
N TYR A 56 13.48 3.49 2.83
CA TYR A 56 12.73 2.25 2.58
C TYR A 56 13.60 1.13 1.99
N SER A 57 14.66 1.47 1.26
CA SER A 57 15.45 0.50 0.48
C SER A 57 16.79 0.15 1.14
N CYS A 58 17.40 1.09 1.86
CA CYS A 58 18.77 1.01 2.35
C CYS A 58 18.88 1.36 3.84
N LYS A 59 19.71 0.62 4.58
CA LYS A 59 20.13 0.98 5.94
C LYS A 59 21.36 1.88 5.88
N MET A 60 21.64 2.60 6.97
CA MET A 60 22.85 3.43 7.06
C MET A 60 24.14 2.63 6.82
N ALA A 61 24.23 1.40 7.32
CA ALA A 61 25.37 0.52 7.09
C ALA A 61 25.66 0.34 5.59
N ASP A 62 24.62 0.05 4.80
CA ASP A 62 24.73 -0.16 3.36
C ASP A 62 25.24 1.09 2.62
N ILE A 63 24.79 2.27 3.06
CA ILE A 63 25.18 3.55 2.49
C ILE A 63 26.65 3.85 2.82
N THR A 64 27.06 3.58 4.06
CA THR A 64 28.45 3.78 4.50
C THR A 64 29.43 2.82 3.83
N GLU A 65 29.03 1.58 3.56
CA GLU A 65 29.84 0.59 2.83
C GLU A 65 30.14 1.01 1.39
N GLU A 66 29.23 1.78 0.76
CA GLU A 66 29.42 2.34 -0.57
C GLU A 66 30.21 3.67 -0.58
N GLY A 67 30.81 4.07 0.55
CA GLY A 67 31.76 5.19 0.61
C GLY A 67 31.12 6.55 0.89
N VAL A 68 29.92 6.56 1.47
CA VAL A 68 29.28 7.78 1.99
C VAL A 68 29.61 7.92 3.47
N SER A 69 30.23 9.03 3.87
CA SER A 69 30.59 9.28 5.28
C SER A 69 29.53 10.06 6.05
N LEU A 70 28.72 10.84 5.34
CA LEU A 70 27.76 11.77 5.95
C LEU A 70 26.52 11.90 5.06
N VAL A 71 25.35 11.90 5.68
CA VAL A 71 24.06 12.14 5.04
C VAL A 71 23.49 13.47 5.54
N GLU A 72 23.15 14.37 4.63
CA GLU A 72 22.72 15.73 4.92
C GLU A 72 21.40 16.09 4.22
N ASP A 73 20.65 17.00 4.84
CA ASP A 73 19.41 17.55 4.30
C ASP A 73 19.71 18.79 3.44
N LEU A 74 19.22 18.80 2.21
CA LEU A 74 19.39 19.89 1.24
C LEU A 74 18.94 21.25 1.81
N TYR A 75 17.87 21.28 2.60
CA TYR A 75 17.27 22.51 3.11
C TYR A 75 17.92 23.02 4.41
N LYS A 76 18.82 22.24 5.01
CA LYS A 76 19.54 22.66 6.22
C LYS A 76 20.84 23.36 5.88
N ARG A 77 21.28 24.24 6.77
CA ARG A 77 22.61 24.86 6.69
C ARG A 77 23.67 23.81 6.97
N ARG A 78 24.55 23.58 5.99
CA ARG A 78 25.59 22.55 6.01
C ARG A 78 26.97 23.20 6.18
N GLN A 79 27.90 22.47 6.80
CA GLN A 79 29.27 22.94 6.94
C GLN A 79 30.03 22.80 5.60
N PRO A 80 30.83 23.80 5.19
CA PRO A 80 31.65 23.68 3.99
C PRO A 80 32.72 22.58 4.14
N LEU A 81 32.69 21.60 3.24
CA LEU A 81 33.62 20.48 3.17
C LEU A 81 34.28 20.41 1.77
N PRO A 82 35.10 21.43 1.39
CA PRO A 82 35.60 21.59 0.03
C PRO A 82 36.62 20.51 -0.41
N SER A 83 37.04 19.63 0.49
CA SER A 83 37.90 18.48 0.20
C SER A 83 37.11 17.23 -0.23
N LEU A 84 35.81 17.17 0.09
CA LEU A 84 34.94 16.03 -0.18
C LEU A 84 34.10 16.27 -1.43
N ASP A 85 33.78 15.16 -2.11
CA ASP A 85 32.82 15.15 -3.20
C ASP A 85 31.40 14.95 -2.63
N ALA A 86 30.41 15.55 -3.26
CA ALA A 86 29.01 15.45 -2.87
C ALA A 86 28.18 14.68 -3.90
N ILE A 87 27.27 13.83 -3.40
CA ILE A 87 26.25 13.15 -4.18
C ILE A 87 24.91 13.81 -3.84
N TYR A 88 24.26 14.42 -4.83
CA TYR A 88 22.91 14.96 -4.70
C TYR A 88 21.93 13.93 -5.25
N PHE A 89 21.09 13.37 -4.39
CA PHE A 89 19.92 12.59 -4.82
C PHE A 89 18.68 13.41 -4.48
N ILE A 90 18.08 14.07 -5.47
CA ILE A 90 17.06 15.12 -5.27
C ILE A 90 15.95 15.06 -6.32
N GLN A 91 14.77 15.58 -6.02
CA GLN A 91 13.71 15.80 -7.01
C GLN A 91 14.09 16.91 -7.99
N PRO A 92 13.70 16.84 -9.28
CA PRO A 92 13.98 17.87 -10.27
C PRO A 92 13.03 19.07 -10.11
N THR A 93 12.98 19.68 -8.93
CA THR A 93 12.21 20.90 -8.66
C THR A 93 13.09 22.15 -8.82
N LYS A 94 12.47 23.28 -9.16
CA LYS A 94 13.18 24.57 -9.28
C LYS A 94 13.90 24.95 -7.99
N GLU A 95 13.26 24.73 -6.85
CA GLU A 95 13.82 25.00 -5.51
C GLU A 95 15.06 24.15 -5.25
N ASN A 96 14.98 22.83 -5.49
CA ASN A 96 16.12 21.93 -5.29
C ASN A 96 17.30 22.29 -6.18
N VAL A 97 17.04 22.60 -7.46
CA VAL A 97 18.08 23.01 -8.42
C VAL A 97 18.73 24.32 -7.98
N VAL A 98 17.96 25.30 -7.49
CA VAL A 98 18.50 26.56 -6.97
C VAL A 98 19.39 26.33 -5.74
N MET A 99 18.97 25.46 -4.81
CA MET A 99 19.77 25.13 -3.63
C MET A 99 21.08 24.44 -4.02
N PHE A 100 21.02 23.47 -4.93
CA PHE A 100 22.21 22.80 -5.48
C PHE A 100 23.18 23.79 -6.15
N LEU A 101 22.67 24.68 -7.01
CA LEU A 101 23.52 25.67 -7.68
C LEU A 101 24.16 26.63 -6.67
N SER A 102 23.41 27.05 -5.64
CA SER A 102 23.93 27.89 -4.57
C SER A 102 25.12 27.24 -3.84
N ASP A 103 25.02 25.95 -3.49
CA ASP A 103 26.08 25.20 -2.78
C ASP A 103 27.41 25.13 -3.57
N MET A 104 27.30 25.07 -4.90
CA MET A 104 28.45 24.89 -5.80
C MET A 104 28.97 26.21 -6.39
N SER A 105 28.27 27.31 -6.12
CA SER A 105 28.62 28.65 -6.60
C SER A 105 29.80 29.26 -5.82
N GLY A 106 30.45 30.26 -6.42
CA GLY A 106 31.48 31.06 -5.76
C GLY A 106 32.90 30.49 -5.82
N ARG A 107 33.83 31.22 -5.19
CA ARG A 107 35.27 30.88 -5.16
C ARG A 107 35.56 29.69 -4.25
N SER A 108 34.85 29.58 -3.14
CA SER A 108 34.93 28.48 -2.16
C SER A 108 33.57 27.77 -2.09
N PRO A 109 33.31 26.77 -2.95
CA PRO A 109 32.07 26.00 -2.88
C PRO A 109 32.03 25.17 -1.60
N LEU A 110 30.84 24.67 -1.24
CA LEU A 110 30.68 23.75 -0.12
C LEU A 110 31.39 22.42 -0.37
N TYR A 111 31.48 21.97 -1.61
CA TYR A 111 32.04 20.66 -1.99
C TYR A 111 32.96 20.78 -3.21
N LYS A 112 33.84 19.79 -3.38
CA LYS A 112 34.84 19.78 -4.46
C LYS A 112 34.21 19.53 -5.83
N LYS A 113 33.41 18.46 -5.92
CA LYS A 113 32.63 18.04 -7.10
C LYS A 113 31.23 17.63 -6.66
N ALA A 114 30.27 17.76 -7.56
CA ALA A 114 28.90 17.30 -7.37
C ALA A 114 28.52 16.22 -8.39
N TYR A 115 28.00 15.10 -7.90
CA TYR A 115 27.34 14.07 -8.72
C TYR A 115 25.84 14.19 -8.46
N VAL A 116 25.08 14.58 -9.47
CA VAL A 116 23.66 14.90 -9.32
C VAL A 116 22.82 13.80 -9.97
N PHE A 117 21.94 13.23 -9.17
CA PHE A 117 21.00 12.20 -9.54
C PHE A 117 19.59 12.70 -9.25
N PHE A 118 18.80 12.90 -10.31
CA PHE A 118 17.41 13.29 -10.16
C PHE A 118 16.52 12.07 -9.93
N SER A 119 15.55 12.15 -9.03
CA SER A 119 14.60 11.05 -8.79
C SER A 119 13.63 10.84 -9.95
N SER A 120 13.31 11.84 -10.76
CA SER A 120 12.45 11.73 -11.97
C SER A 120 13.06 12.48 -13.17
N PRO A 121 12.47 12.34 -14.38
CA PRO A 121 12.98 13.03 -15.56
C PRO A 121 12.98 14.55 -15.39
N ILE A 122 14.10 15.19 -15.72
CA ILE A 122 14.24 16.64 -15.54
C ILE A 122 13.71 17.41 -16.75
N GLN A 123 12.92 18.46 -16.50
CA GLN A 123 12.44 19.35 -17.54
C GLN A 123 13.59 20.10 -18.23
N LYS A 124 13.47 20.29 -19.56
CA LYS A 124 14.50 20.94 -20.38
C LYS A 124 14.87 22.34 -19.89
N ASP A 125 13.92 23.08 -19.31
CA ASP A 125 14.15 24.43 -18.79
C ASP A 125 15.08 24.46 -17.57
N LEU A 126 14.97 23.48 -16.67
CA LEU A 126 15.86 23.34 -15.52
C LEU A 126 17.26 22.93 -15.95
N VAL A 127 17.38 22.05 -16.95
CA VAL A 127 18.68 21.71 -17.56
C VAL A 127 19.32 22.95 -18.20
N ALA A 128 18.52 23.77 -18.90
CA ALA A 128 19.00 25.02 -19.47
C ALA A 128 19.46 26.00 -18.38
N GLN A 129 18.79 26.06 -17.23
CA GLN A 129 19.21 26.85 -16.08
C GLN A 129 20.57 26.40 -15.54
N ILE A 130 20.79 25.08 -15.37
CA ILE A 130 22.09 24.54 -14.92
C ILE A 130 23.19 24.88 -15.94
N LYS A 131 22.90 24.77 -17.24
CA LYS A 131 23.85 25.10 -18.32
C LYS A 131 24.24 26.58 -18.38
N ARG A 132 23.38 27.49 -17.91
CA ARG A 132 23.68 28.94 -17.91
C ARG A 132 24.80 29.30 -16.94
N ASP A 133 25.01 28.53 -15.87
CA ASP A 133 26.07 28.80 -14.90
C ASP A 133 27.38 28.11 -15.29
N SER A 134 28.19 28.81 -16.08
CA SER A 134 29.49 28.31 -16.57
C SER A 134 30.51 28.06 -15.46
N SER A 135 30.31 28.63 -14.26
CA SER A 135 31.24 28.45 -13.13
C SER A 135 31.07 27.08 -12.44
N ILE A 136 29.89 26.47 -12.57
CA ILE A 136 29.51 25.23 -11.90
C ILE A 136 29.75 24.02 -12.81
N LEU A 137 29.64 24.16 -14.14
CA LEU A 137 29.80 23.05 -15.09
C LEU A 137 31.08 22.20 -14.90
N PRO A 138 32.28 22.79 -14.67
CA PRO A 138 33.49 21.99 -14.43
C PRO A 138 33.47 21.19 -13.12
N ARG A 139 32.57 21.55 -12.19
CA ARG A 139 32.42 20.92 -10.88
C ARG A 139 31.38 19.79 -10.88
N ILE A 140 30.57 19.67 -11.93
CA ILE A 140 29.58 18.58 -12.07
C ILE A 140 30.29 17.34 -12.61
N GLY A 141 30.36 16.29 -11.80
CA GLY A 141 30.95 15.01 -12.18
C GLY A 141 29.99 14.09 -12.94
N ALA A 142 28.71 14.11 -12.57
CA ALA A 142 27.66 13.38 -13.26
C ALA A 142 26.32 14.11 -13.12
N LEU A 143 25.47 13.97 -14.12
CA LEU A 143 24.08 14.43 -14.12
C LEU A 143 23.24 13.29 -14.71
N SER A 144 22.47 12.58 -13.89
CA SER A 144 21.71 11.38 -14.31
C SER A 144 20.31 11.36 -13.71
N GLU A 145 19.42 10.58 -14.32
CA GLU A 145 18.04 10.39 -13.87
C GLU A 145 17.88 8.96 -13.34
N MET A 146 17.40 8.82 -12.10
CA MET A 146 17.19 7.52 -11.46
C MET A 146 15.78 6.97 -11.70
N ASN A 147 14.80 7.82 -11.96
CA ASN A 147 13.42 7.41 -12.28
C ASN A 147 12.80 6.53 -11.18
N LEU A 148 12.87 7.00 -9.93
CA LEU A 148 12.40 6.34 -8.71
C LEU A 148 11.16 7.03 -8.09
N GLU A 149 10.51 7.96 -8.80
CA GLU A 149 9.30 8.65 -8.32
C GLU A 149 7.99 7.94 -8.70
N TYR A 150 7.99 6.63 -9.00
CA TYR A 150 6.78 6.00 -9.54
C TYR A 150 6.74 4.47 -9.54
N PHE A 151 5.55 4.01 -9.95
CA PHE A 151 5.06 2.64 -10.17
C PHE A 151 6.02 1.81 -10.99
N PRO A 152 6.44 0.67 -10.46
CA PRO A 152 7.58 -0.01 -11.00
C PRO A 152 7.17 -0.84 -12.21
N ILE A 153 7.24 -0.21 -13.38
CA ILE A 153 7.36 -0.91 -14.65
C ILE A 153 8.85 -1.24 -14.73
N ASP A 154 9.20 -2.45 -14.30
CA ASP A 154 10.52 -2.99 -14.60
C ASP A 154 10.77 -2.81 -16.11
N SER A 155 11.98 -2.48 -16.53
CA SER A 155 12.29 -2.26 -17.96
C SER A 155 12.06 -3.51 -18.82
N GLN A 156 11.71 -4.62 -18.18
CA GLN A 156 11.39 -5.92 -18.73
C GLN A 156 9.89 -6.26 -18.74
N GLU A 157 9.00 -5.35 -18.35
CA GLU A 157 7.55 -5.62 -18.27
C GLU A 157 6.71 -4.70 -19.14
N PHE A 158 5.83 -5.30 -19.96
CA PHE A 158 4.84 -4.61 -20.78
C PHE A 158 3.42 -5.01 -20.32
N PRO A 159 2.67 -4.12 -19.65
CA PRO A 159 1.38 -4.47 -19.07
C PRO A 159 0.22 -4.40 -20.06
N ARG A 160 -0.79 -5.26 -19.84
CA ARG A 160 -2.14 -5.09 -20.35
C ARG A 160 -2.91 -4.13 -19.44
N VAL A 161 -3.15 -2.91 -19.92
CA VAL A 161 -3.67 -1.81 -19.10
C VAL A 161 -5.20 -1.81 -19.11
N HIS A 162 -5.79 -2.17 -17.96
CA HIS A 162 -7.20 -2.09 -17.67
C HIS A 162 -7.49 -0.87 -16.81
N TYR A 163 -8.59 -0.18 -17.08
CA TYR A 163 -8.99 0.99 -16.31
C TYR A 163 -10.49 1.08 -16.19
N ARG A 164 -10.95 1.66 -15.09
CA ARG A 164 -12.37 1.92 -14.88
C ARG A 164 -12.87 3.03 -15.83
N ILE A 165 -14.01 2.78 -16.47
CA ILE A 165 -14.65 3.79 -17.32
C ILE A 165 -15.59 4.70 -16.52
N ALA A 166 -15.74 5.94 -16.99
CA ALA A 166 -16.79 6.83 -16.54
C ALA A 166 -18.17 6.24 -16.89
N LYS A 167 -19.08 6.12 -15.91
CA LYS A 167 -20.45 5.67 -16.17
C LYS A 167 -21.23 6.79 -16.86
N THR A 168 -21.32 6.78 -18.18
CA THR A 168 -22.20 7.68 -18.94
C THR A 168 -23.63 7.16 -18.84
N ILE A 169 -24.38 7.58 -17.82
CA ILE A 169 -25.74 7.09 -17.58
C ILE A 169 -26.76 7.74 -18.53
N ASP A 170 -26.50 8.92 -19.11
CA ASP A 170 -27.34 9.55 -20.15
C ASP A 170 -26.59 10.67 -20.88
N ALA A 171 -27.00 10.99 -22.13
CA ALA A 171 -26.49 12.14 -22.91
C ALA A 171 -26.72 13.51 -22.23
N SER A 172 -27.54 13.56 -21.18
CA SER A 172 -27.83 14.75 -20.35
C SER A 172 -27.03 14.83 -19.05
N THR A 173 -26.33 13.76 -18.64
CA THR A 173 -25.53 13.74 -17.41
C THR A 173 -24.10 14.13 -17.80
N MET A 174 -23.71 15.37 -17.50
CA MET A 174 -22.35 15.86 -17.72
C MET A 174 -21.36 14.90 -17.07
N THR A 175 -20.51 14.24 -17.87
CA THR A 175 -19.39 13.46 -17.36
C THR A 175 -18.50 14.41 -16.57
N THR A 176 -18.41 14.22 -15.26
CA THR A 176 -17.60 15.13 -14.45
C THR A 176 -16.13 14.85 -14.71
N LEU A 177 -15.28 15.88 -14.57
CA LEU A 177 -13.83 15.74 -14.77
C LEU A 177 -13.21 14.62 -13.94
N ARG A 178 -13.81 14.33 -12.77
CA ARG A 178 -13.39 13.31 -11.82
C ARG A 178 -13.55 11.90 -12.39
N ASP A 179 -14.63 11.64 -13.13
CA ASP A 179 -14.90 10.33 -13.71
C ASP A 179 -13.90 9.94 -14.81
N MET A 180 -13.29 10.95 -15.45
CA MET A 180 -12.30 10.73 -16.51
C MET A 180 -10.88 10.52 -15.98
N VAL A 181 -10.62 10.70 -14.68
CA VAL A 181 -9.27 10.61 -14.11
C VAL A 181 -8.61 9.24 -14.36
N PRO A 182 -9.26 8.08 -14.11
CA PRO A 182 -8.68 6.78 -14.43
C PRO A 182 -8.36 6.63 -15.91
N THR A 183 -9.23 7.14 -16.78
CA THR A 183 -9.06 7.07 -18.24
C THR A 183 -7.86 7.90 -18.70
N LYS A 184 -7.70 9.13 -18.20
CA LYS A 184 -6.56 9.99 -18.52
C LYS A 184 -5.24 9.41 -18.03
N ILE A 185 -5.21 8.86 -16.82
CA ILE A 185 -4.02 8.22 -16.27
C ILE A 185 -3.65 6.98 -17.11
N ALA A 186 -4.63 6.15 -17.47
CA ALA A 186 -4.41 5.00 -18.34
C ALA A 186 -3.84 5.41 -19.70
N ALA A 187 -4.36 6.48 -20.31
CA ALA A 187 -3.84 7.03 -21.56
C ALA A 187 -2.40 7.57 -21.41
N GLY A 188 -2.11 8.29 -20.32
CA GLY A 188 -0.76 8.76 -20.01
C GLY A 188 0.24 7.61 -19.87
N VAL A 189 -0.10 6.58 -19.08
CA VAL A 189 0.71 5.37 -18.92
C VAL A 189 0.93 4.68 -20.27
N TRP A 190 -0.12 4.52 -21.07
CA TRP A 190 -0.03 3.89 -22.38
C TRP A 190 0.89 4.66 -23.34
N ASN A 191 0.88 6.00 -23.30
CA ASN A 191 1.78 6.83 -24.10
C ASN A 191 3.26 6.62 -23.72
N TYR A 192 3.57 6.48 -22.43
CA TYR A 192 4.93 6.16 -21.97
C TYR A 192 5.35 4.75 -22.39
N LEU A 193 4.49 3.76 -22.20
CA LEU A 193 4.75 2.38 -22.61
C LEU A 193 5.01 2.27 -24.12
N SER A 194 4.22 3.00 -24.92
CA SER A 194 4.38 3.06 -26.38
C SER A 194 5.73 3.66 -26.78
N LYS A 195 6.20 4.70 -26.07
CA LYS A 195 7.54 5.27 -26.27
C LYS A 195 8.62 4.24 -25.92
N TYR A 196 8.52 3.59 -24.76
CA TYR A 196 9.49 2.59 -24.30
C TYR A 196 9.65 1.42 -25.27
N LYS A 197 8.54 0.97 -25.88
CA LYS A 197 8.55 -0.04 -26.94
C LYS A 197 9.42 0.32 -28.15
N THR A 198 9.60 1.62 -28.41
CA THR A 198 10.44 2.13 -29.50
C THR A 198 11.84 2.57 -29.06
N SER A 199 12.00 3.02 -27.82
CA SER A 199 13.23 3.67 -27.34
C SER A 199 14.19 2.76 -26.58
N ILE A 200 13.68 1.68 -25.95
CA ILE A 200 14.48 0.78 -25.11
C ILE A 200 14.81 -0.50 -25.90
N PRO A 201 16.09 -0.82 -26.14
CA PRO A 201 16.51 -2.09 -26.71
C PRO A 201 16.03 -3.27 -25.84
N GLU A 202 15.53 -4.34 -26.46
CA GLU A 202 15.01 -5.55 -25.78
C GLU A 202 13.72 -5.37 -24.95
N PHE A 203 13.01 -4.24 -25.08
CA PHE A 203 11.71 -4.07 -24.42
C PHE A 203 10.66 -5.08 -24.97
N PRO A 204 9.84 -5.72 -24.12
CA PRO A 204 8.86 -6.71 -24.56
C PRO A 204 7.86 -6.15 -25.58
N GLN A 205 7.61 -6.92 -26.64
CA GLN A 205 6.69 -6.51 -27.71
C GLN A 205 5.25 -6.99 -27.48
N THR A 206 5.07 -7.97 -26.60
CA THR A 206 3.79 -8.58 -26.19
C THR A 206 3.60 -8.43 -24.69
N GLU A 207 2.36 -8.45 -24.23
CA GLU A 207 2.01 -8.23 -22.83
C GLU A 207 2.59 -9.32 -21.92
N THR A 208 3.29 -8.90 -20.87
CA THR A 208 3.96 -9.78 -19.89
C THR A 208 3.30 -9.74 -18.51
N CYS A 209 2.49 -8.72 -18.24
CA CYS A 209 1.79 -8.52 -16.97
C CYS A 209 0.44 -7.82 -17.20
N GLU A 210 -0.34 -7.65 -16.14
CA GLU A 210 -1.61 -6.91 -16.15
C GLU A 210 -1.49 -5.68 -15.26
N LEU A 211 -2.10 -4.56 -15.66
CA LEU A 211 -2.23 -3.35 -14.84
C LEU A 211 -3.71 -2.98 -14.73
N LEU A 212 -4.20 -2.77 -13.50
CA LEU A 212 -5.55 -2.32 -13.22
C LEU A 212 -5.52 -0.96 -12.54
N ILE A 213 -6.12 0.05 -13.17
CA ILE A 213 -6.23 1.42 -12.65
C ILE A 213 -7.66 1.67 -12.19
N VAL A 214 -7.82 1.96 -10.90
CA VAL A 214 -9.10 2.27 -10.25
C VAL A 214 -8.98 3.54 -9.41
N ASP A 215 -10.11 4.17 -9.12
CA ASP A 215 -10.21 5.29 -8.20
C ASP A 215 -11.03 4.92 -6.96
N ARG A 216 -10.95 5.77 -5.93
CA ARG A 216 -11.60 5.52 -4.63
C ARG A 216 -13.13 5.35 -4.71
N SER A 217 -13.78 5.79 -5.78
CA SER A 217 -15.20 5.55 -6.00
C SER A 217 -15.57 4.07 -6.11
N VAL A 218 -14.59 3.17 -6.28
CA VAL A 218 -14.84 1.72 -6.37
C VAL A 218 -15.25 1.12 -5.03
N ASP A 219 -14.74 1.67 -3.94
CA ASP A 219 -15.00 1.18 -2.59
C ASP A 219 -14.79 2.30 -1.58
N GLN A 220 -15.87 2.92 -1.14
CA GLN A 220 -15.80 4.00 -0.15
C GLN A 220 -15.78 3.49 1.31
N ILE A 221 -16.03 2.19 1.52
CA ILE A 221 -16.19 1.59 2.84
C ILE A 221 -14.86 1.09 3.36
N ALA A 222 -14.01 0.51 2.49
CA ALA A 222 -12.70 -0.02 2.88
C ALA A 222 -11.81 0.98 3.66
N PRO A 223 -11.79 2.29 3.35
CA PRO A 223 -10.98 3.26 4.10
C PRO A 223 -11.52 3.63 5.48
N ILE A 224 -12.77 3.29 5.80
CA ILE A 224 -13.46 3.76 7.01
C ILE A 224 -13.97 2.65 7.92
N ILE A 225 -14.05 1.40 7.46
CA ILE A 225 -14.50 0.29 8.31
C ILE A 225 -13.38 -0.15 9.26
N HIS A 226 -13.71 -0.58 10.48
CA HIS A 226 -12.72 -1.11 11.40
C HIS A 226 -12.21 -2.47 10.90
N GLU A 227 -10.90 -2.56 10.74
CA GLU A 227 -10.22 -3.78 10.30
C GLU A 227 -9.55 -4.47 11.50
N TRP A 228 -9.84 -5.75 11.69
CA TRP A 228 -9.47 -6.50 12.89
C TRP A 228 -8.14 -7.26 12.78
N THR A 229 -7.35 -6.96 11.75
CA THR A 229 -5.98 -7.47 11.61
C THR A 229 -4.98 -6.58 12.33
N TYR A 230 -3.92 -7.17 12.88
CA TYR A 230 -2.98 -6.51 13.79
C TYR A 230 -2.41 -5.19 13.23
N ASP A 231 -1.92 -5.18 11.99
CA ASP A 231 -1.34 -3.99 11.36
C ASP A 231 -2.35 -2.86 11.14
N ALA A 232 -3.51 -3.19 10.56
CA ALA A 232 -4.58 -2.23 10.32
C ALA A 232 -5.08 -1.62 11.64
N MET A 233 -5.27 -2.44 12.67
CA MET A 233 -5.73 -2.00 13.98
C MET A 233 -4.70 -1.15 14.72
N CYS A 234 -3.40 -1.43 14.56
CA CYS A 234 -2.34 -0.57 15.11
C CYS A 234 -2.44 0.84 14.54
N HIS A 235 -2.59 0.99 13.23
CA HIS A 235 -2.63 2.30 12.59
C HIS A 235 -3.96 3.03 12.74
N ASP A 236 -5.05 2.29 12.95
CA ASP A 236 -6.36 2.87 13.23
C ASP A 236 -6.45 3.39 14.67
N LEU A 237 -5.96 2.62 15.65
CA LEU A 237 -6.20 2.90 17.08
C LEU A 237 -5.01 3.57 17.81
N LEU A 238 -3.81 3.54 17.24
CA LEU A 238 -2.61 4.12 17.85
C LEU A 238 -2.16 5.37 17.09
N CYS A 239 -1.58 6.32 17.81
CA CYS A 239 -0.96 7.49 17.21
C CYS A 239 0.34 7.10 16.51
N MET A 240 0.26 6.84 15.20
CA MET A 240 1.40 6.44 14.38
C MET A 240 1.67 7.49 13.30
N ASP A 241 2.95 7.69 12.97
CA ASP A 241 3.40 8.56 11.89
C ASP A 241 4.09 7.71 10.83
N GLY A 242 3.32 7.29 9.82
CA GLY A 242 3.72 6.18 8.95
C GLY A 242 3.95 4.91 9.78
N ASN A 243 5.14 4.31 9.67
CA ASN A 243 5.51 3.11 10.44
C ASN A 243 6.10 3.42 11.82
N LYS A 244 6.14 4.70 12.23
CA LYS A 244 6.71 5.13 13.50
C LYS A 244 5.65 5.11 14.60
N TYR A 245 5.90 4.31 15.62
CA TYR A 245 5.11 4.25 16.84
C TYR A 245 5.87 4.91 18.00
N VAL A 246 5.20 5.81 18.72
CA VAL A 246 5.75 6.43 19.93
C VAL A 246 5.18 5.72 21.15
N HIS A 247 6.04 4.95 21.82
CA HIS A 247 5.71 4.18 23.00
C HIS A 247 6.09 4.95 24.27
N GLU A 248 5.19 5.04 25.25
CA GLU A 248 5.43 5.69 26.54
C GLU A 248 5.92 4.67 27.57
N VAL A 249 7.22 4.70 27.88
CA VAL A 249 7.82 3.85 28.91
C VAL A 249 7.68 4.52 30.26
N SER A 250 7.21 3.78 31.27
CA SER A 250 7.25 4.25 32.67
C SER A 250 8.71 4.39 33.12
N SER A 251 9.16 5.62 33.39
CA SER A 251 10.51 5.87 33.90
C SER A 251 10.72 5.18 35.25
N LYS A 252 11.93 4.63 35.46
CA LYS A 252 12.32 3.93 36.69
C LYS A 252 12.32 4.82 37.94
N ASN A 253 12.29 6.15 37.78
CA ASN A 253 12.47 7.13 38.87
C ASN A 253 11.23 7.99 39.17
N GLY A 254 10.04 7.64 38.67
CA GLY A 254 8.79 8.36 39.01
C GLY A 254 8.65 9.77 38.43
N SER A 255 9.59 10.23 37.60
CA SER A 255 9.40 11.38 36.71
C SER A 255 8.73 10.96 35.39
N ALA A 256 8.24 11.95 34.64
CA ALA A 256 7.40 11.80 33.43
C ALA A 256 7.80 10.62 32.53
N SER A 257 6.78 9.95 31.95
CA SER A 257 6.91 8.88 30.97
C SER A 257 7.91 9.23 29.87
N GLU A 258 8.88 8.34 29.65
CA GLU A 258 9.87 8.50 28.59
C GLU A 258 9.25 8.05 27.26
N LYS A 259 9.25 8.92 26.24
CA LYS A 259 8.74 8.59 24.91
C LYS A 259 9.84 7.91 24.11
N LYS A 260 9.69 6.61 23.86
CA LYS A 260 10.56 5.83 23.00
C LYS A 260 9.94 5.70 21.61
N GLU A 261 10.68 6.11 20.59
CA GLU A 261 10.26 5.96 19.20
C GLU A 261 10.70 4.60 18.67
N VAL A 262 9.79 3.87 18.03
CA VAL A 262 10.04 2.55 17.46
C VAL A 262 9.45 2.48 16.05
N LEU A 263 10.15 1.78 15.15
CA LEU A 263 9.70 1.56 13.77
C LEU A 263 9.16 0.13 13.62
N LEU A 264 7.92 0.01 13.14
CA LEU A 264 7.27 -1.26 12.85
C LEU A 264 7.48 -1.60 11.36
N GLU A 265 8.48 -2.44 11.08
CA GLU A 265 8.94 -2.72 9.72
C GLU A 265 9.15 -4.22 9.47
N ASP A 266 9.35 -4.59 8.21
CA ASP A 266 9.60 -5.97 7.77
C ASP A 266 10.89 -6.60 8.34
N HIS A 267 11.77 -5.80 8.94
CA HIS A 267 12.95 -6.30 9.66
C HIS A 267 12.63 -6.87 11.04
N ASP A 268 11.46 -6.54 11.59
CA ASP A 268 10.98 -7.14 12.82
C ASP A 268 10.26 -8.46 12.48
N PRO A 269 10.83 -9.62 12.85
CA PRO A 269 10.22 -10.92 12.55
C PRO A 269 8.89 -11.12 13.27
N VAL A 270 8.68 -10.51 14.44
CA VAL A 270 7.42 -10.61 15.19
C VAL A 270 6.34 -9.80 14.46
N TRP A 271 6.67 -8.59 14.01
CA TRP A 271 5.76 -7.79 13.19
C TRP A 271 5.37 -8.51 11.89
N LEU A 272 6.35 -9.02 11.14
CA LEU A 272 6.13 -9.68 9.85
C LEU A 272 5.20 -10.89 9.98
N GLU A 273 5.32 -11.66 11.06
CA GLU A 273 4.46 -12.81 11.35
C GLU A 273 3.03 -12.39 11.74
N LEU A 274 2.89 -11.32 12.52
CA LEU A 274 1.60 -10.93 13.13
C LEU A 274 0.79 -9.95 12.29
N ARG A 275 1.41 -9.12 11.42
CA ARG A 275 0.79 -7.97 10.74
C ARG A 275 -0.54 -8.29 10.05
N HIS A 276 -0.67 -9.46 9.43
CA HIS A 276 -1.88 -9.87 8.71
C HIS A 276 -2.79 -10.82 9.49
N SER A 277 -2.41 -11.21 10.71
CA SER A 277 -3.23 -12.07 11.58
C SER A 277 -4.34 -11.26 12.27
N HIS A 278 -5.44 -11.94 12.60
CA HIS A 278 -6.52 -11.32 13.38
C HIS A 278 -6.02 -11.00 14.80
N ILE A 279 -6.49 -9.91 15.42
CA ILE A 279 -6.00 -9.45 16.73
C ILE A 279 -6.10 -10.51 17.84
N ALA A 280 -7.13 -11.37 17.77
CA ALA A 280 -7.28 -12.49 18.70
C ALA A 280 -6.17 -13.52 18.53
N ASP A 281 -5.92 -13.96 17.29
CA ASP A 281 -4.84 -14.90 16.95
C ASP A 281 -3.46 -14.30 17.28
N ALA A 282 -3.28 -12.99 17.04
CA ALA A 282 -2.05 -12.29 17.35
C ALA A 282 -1.77 -12.31 18.86
N SER A 283 -2.80 -12.09 19.68
CA SER A 283 -2.69 -12.13 21.15
C SER A 283 -2.33 -13.53 21.65
N GLU A 284 -2.95 -14.57 21.09
CA GLU A 284 -2.65 -15.97 21.41
C GLU A 284 -1.20 -16.33 21.03
N ARG A 285 -0.77 -16.02 19.80
CA ARG A 285 0.60 -16.28 19.35
C ARG A 285 1.65 -15.56 20.18
N LEU A 286 1.38 -14.32 20.59
CA LEU A 286 2.28 -13.57 21.48
C LEU A 286 2.38 -14.24 22.85
N HIS A 287 1.27 -14.72 23.39
CA HIS A 287 1.25 -15.48 24.64
C HIS A 287 2.03 -16.80 24.52
N ASP A 288 1.84 -17.55 23.44
CA ASP A 288 2.55 -18.80 23.19
C ASP A 288 4.06 -18.58 23.05
N LYS A 289 4.48 -17.56 22.28
CA LYS A 289 5.90 -17.19 22.14
C LYS A 289 6.52 -16.81 23.48
N MET A 290 5.78 -16.09 24.32
CA MET A 290 6.21 -15.71 25.66
C MET A 290 6.38 -16.94 26.55
N THR A 291 5.38 -17.81 26.63
CA THR A 291 5.43 -19.05 27.42
C THR A 291 6.55 -19.97 26.94
N HIS A 292 6.70 -20.12 25.63
CA HIS A 292 7.77 -20.92 25.04
C HIS A 292 9.16 -20.34 25.36
N PHE A 293 9.35 -19.02 25.27
CA PHE A 293 10.61 -18.36 25.66
C PHE A 293 10.97 -18.64 27.12
N VAL A 294 9.99 -18.52 28.01
CA VAL A 294 10.18 -18.76 29.45
C VAL A 294 10.53 -20.23 29.70
N SER A 295 9.85 -21.16 29.03
CA SER A 295 10.09 -22.60 29.16
C SER A 295 11.49 -23.03 28.71
N LYS A 296 12.05 -22.42 27.66
CA LYS A 296 13.39 -22.76 27.16
C LYS A 296 14.52 -22.14 27.98
N ASN A 297 14.24 -21.13 28.79
CA ASN A 297 15.26 -20.35 29.47
C ASN A 297 15.25 -20.55 31.00
N LYS A 298 16.25 -21.26 31.52
CA LYS A 298 16.40 -21.54 32.96
C LYS A 298 16.44 -20.27 33.83
N ALA A 299 16.98 -19.16 33.31
CA ALA A 299 16.98 -17.89 34.03
C ALA A 299 15.58 -17.25 34.10
N ALA A 300 14.77 -17.43 33.04
CA ALA A 300 13.38 -16.99 33.00
C ALA A 300 12.51 -17.80 33.97
N GLN A 301 12.64 -19.13 33.99
CA GLN A 301 11.92 -20.01 34.91
C GLN A 301 12.17 -19.64 36.38
N ARG A 302 13.42 -19.30 36.73
CA ARG A 302 13.78 -18.86 38.08
C ARG A 302 13.12 -17.54 38.48
N GLN A 303 12.91 -16.62 37.53
CA GLN A 303 12.18 -15.37 37.79
C GLN A 303 10.66 -15.62 37.89
N GLN A 304 10.10 -16.44 36.99
CA GLN A 304 8.67 -16.81 37.03
C GLN A 304 8.26 -17.48 38.35
N ALA A 305 9.13 -18.34 38.89
CA ALA A 305 8.91 -18.98 40.18
C ALA A 305 8.89 -17.99 41.37
N ARG A 306 9.51 -16.81 41.21
CA ARG A 306 9.51 -15.74 42.22
C ARG A 306 8.31 -14.80 42.10
N THR A 307 7.78 -14.60 40.90
CA THR A 307 6.68 -13.64 40.62
C THR A 307 5.28 -14.24 40.66
N GLY A 308 5.14 -15.55 40.88
CA GLY A 308 3.83 -16.18 41.05
C GLY A 308 3.14 -16.57 39.73
N GLY A 309 3.91 -17.00 38.72
CA GLY A 309 3.39 -17.70 37.54
C GLY A 309 3.25 -16.86 36.27
N GLU A 310 2.77 -15.62 36.36
CA GLU A 310 2.74 -14.71 35.20
C GLU A 310 3.92 -13.74 35.23
N LEU A 311 4.60 -13.60 34.09
CA LEU A 311 5.69 -12.65 33.92
C LEU A 311 5.16 -11.39 33.22
N SER A 312 5.34 -10.24 33.87
CA SER A 312 4.98 -8.95 33.28
C SER A 312 6.03 -8.51 32.25
N THR A 313 5.67 -7.55 31.38
CA THR A 313 6.62 -6.93 30.45
C THR A 313 7.78 -6.25 31.18
N ARG A 314 7.53 -5.74 32.40
CA ARG A 314 8.58 -5.20 33.28
C ARG A 314 9.55 -6.27 33.77
N ASP A 315 9.08 -7.50 33.99
CA ASP A 315 9.94 -8.61 34.40
C ASP A 315 10.78 -9.12 33.23
N LEU A 316 10.23 -9.12 32.01
CA LEU A 316 10.97 -9.36 30.78
C LEU A 316 12.11 -8.36 30.59
N GLN A 317 11.83 -7.06 30.76
CA GLN A 317 12.86 -6.02 30.66
C GLN A 317 13.96 -6.17 31.72
N LYS A 318 13.63 -6.64 32.94
CA LYS A 318 14.65 -6.97 33.94
C LYS A 318 15.47 -8.19 33.54
N MET A 319 14.87 -9.17 32.87
CA MET A 319 15.58 -10.36 32.38
C MET A 319 16.61 -10.06 31.30
N VAL A 320 16.42 -9.00 30.50
CA VAL A 320 17.43 -8.52 29.53
C VAL A 320 18.80 -8.32 30.20
N GLN A 321 18.81 -7.82 31.44
CA GLN A 321 20.05 -7.61 32.20
C GLN A 321 20.78 -8.91 32.53
N ALA A 322 20.05 -10.02 32.66
CA ALA A 322 20.61 -11.34 32.96
C ALA A 322 20.99 -12.13 31.69
N LEU A 323 20.49 -11.71 30.52
CA LEU A 323 20.56 -12.48 29.27
C LEU A 323 20.84 -11.56 28.06
N PRO A 324 22.04 -10.94 28.00
CA PRO A 324 22.35 -9.92 26.98
C PRO A 324 22.30 -10.46 25.55
N GLN A 325 22.55 -11.76 25.35
CA GLN A 325 22.47 -12.43 24.05
C GLN A 325 21.05 -12.49 23.45
N TYR A 326 20.00 -12.35 24.25
CA TYR A 326 18.60 -12.38 23.80
C TYR A 326 17.93 -10.99 23.85
N THR A 327 18.70 -9.92 24.06
CA THR A 327 18.19 -8.56 24.23
C THR A 327 17.25 -8.15 23.10
N ASP A 328 17.70 -8.26 21.85
CA ASP A 328 16.89 -7.87 20.68
C ASP A 328 15.57 -8.67 20.57
N GLN A 329 15.62 -9.96 20.88
CA GLN A 329 14.43 -10.82 20.83
C GLN A 329 13.41 -10.48 21.91
N ILE A 330 13.88 -10.26 23.14
CA ILE A 330 13.03 -9.88 24.27
C ILE A 330 12.44 -8.48 24.03
N ASP A 331 13.24 -7.53 23.53
CA ASP A 331 12.80 -6.16 23.27
C ASP A 331 11.66 -6.13 22.24
N LYS A 332 11.80 -6.87 21.12
CA LYS A 332 10.75 -6.97 20.09
C LYS A 332 9.50 -7.69 20.59
N LEU A 333 9.67 -8.81 21.28
CA LEU A 333 8.53 -9.55 21.82
C LEU A 333 7.77 -8.72 22.88
N SER A 334 8.50 -8.07 23.79
CA SER A 334 7.92 -7.20 24.82
C SER A 334 7.15 -6.04 24.20
N LEU A 335 7.71 -5.40 23.18
CA LEU A 335 7.05 -4.33 22.44
C LEU A 335 5.67 -4.77 21.91
N HIS A 336 5.61 -5.92 21.22
CA HIS A 336 4.36 -6.39 20.62
C HIS A 336 3.32 -6.85 21.64
N VAL A 337 3.76 -7.41 22.78
CA VAL A 337 2.87 -7.70 23.92
C VAL A 337 2.26 -6.41 24.48
N GLU A 338 3.06 -5.35 24.63
CA GLU A 338 2.57 -4.05 25.12
C GLU A 338 1.62 -3.39 24.13
N ILE A 339 1.92 -3.44 22.84
CA ILE A 339 1.03 -2.97 21.77
C ILE A 339 -0.30 -3.73 21.82
N ALA A 340 -0.26 -5.07 21.83
CA ALA A 340 -1.47 -5.89 21.89
C ALA A 340 -2.29 -5.64 23.17
N GLY A 341 -1.63 -5.44 24.31
CA GLY A 341 -2.27 -5.04 25.56
C GLY A 341 -2.98 -3.69 25.45
N LYS A 342 -2.33 -2.68 24.88
CA LYS A 342 -2.92 -1.35 24.66
C LYS A 342 -4.11 -1.39 23.70
N LEU A 343 -4.01 -2.13 22.60
CA LEU A 343 -5.12 -2.33 21.67
C LEU A 343 -6.33 -2.95 22.37
N ASN A 344 -6.12 -4.00 23.18
CA ASN A 344 -7.18 -4.65 23.93
C ASN A 344 -7.85 -3.71 24.96
N VAL A 345 -7.10 -2.78 25.56
CA VAL A 345 -7.67 -1.73 26.42
C VAL A 345 -8.57 -0.81 25.60
N ILE A 346 -8.07 -0.27 24.48
CA ILE A 346 -8.84 0.64 23.61
C ILE A 346 -10.11 -0.04 23.07
N ILE A 347 -10.03 -1.29 22.63
CA ILE A 347 -11.19 -2.07 22.14
C ILE A 347 -12.30 -2.15 23.19
N ARG A 348 -11.93 -2.34 24.47
CA ARG A 348 -12.90 -2.40 25.58
C ARG A 348 -13.45 -1.02 25.91
N GLU A 349 -12.59 -0.03 26.08
CA GLU A 349 -12.99 1.33 26.51
C GLU A 349 -13.87 2.02 25.48
N GLN A 350 -13.59 1.84 24.18
CA GLN A 350 -14.39 2.43 23.10
C GLN A 350 -15.56 1.55 22.64
N CYS A 351 -15.78 0.40 23.29
CA CYS A 351 -16.81 -0.58 22.93
C CYS A 351 -16.76 -0.97 21.43
N LEU A 352 -15.55 -1.15 20.88
CA LEU A 352 -15.34 -1.36 19.44
C LEU A 352 -15.97 -2.65 18.91
N ARG A 353 -16.22 -3.63 19.78
CA ARG A 353 -16.93 -4.86 19.39
C ARG A 353 -18.36 -4.56 18.93
N ASP A 354 -19.06 -3.69 19.63
CA ASP A 354 -20.45 -3.32 19.30
C ASP A 354 -20.48 -2.43 18.06
N VAL A 355 -19.54 -1.47 17.96
CA VAL A 355 -19.38 -0.62 16.77
C VAL A 355 -19.07 -1.48 15.55
N GLY A 356 -18.03 -2.33 15.63
CA GLY A 356 -17.61 -3.20 14.54
C GLY A 356 -18.69 -4.18 14.12
N GLN A 357 -19.48 -4.72 15.06
CA GLN A 357 -20.61 -5.58 14.70
C GLN A 357 -21.64 -4.82 13.86
N LEU A 358 -22.01 -3.61 14.30
CA LEU A 358 -22.96 -2.78 13.54
C LEU A 358 -22.40 -2.38 12.18
N GLU A 359 -21.10 -2.08 12.05
CA GLU A 359 -20.46 -1.82 10.77
C GLU A 359 -20.63 -3.00 9.81
N GLN A 360 -20.32 -4.22 10.25
CA GLN A 360 -20.51 -5.43 9.43
C GLN A 360 -21.99 -5.61 9.06
N ASP A 361 -22.89 -5.49 10.04
CA ASP A 361 -24.32 -5.70 9.81
C ASP A 361 -24.91 -4.68 8.83
N LEU A 362 -24.44 -3.44 8.84
CA LEU A 362 -24.84 -2.43 7.86
C LEU A 362 -24.38 -2.82 6.44
N VAL A 363 -23.12 -3.24 6.28
CA VAL A 363 -22.54 -3.58 4.97
C VAL A 363 -23.21 -4.82 4.34
N PHE A 364 -23.52 -5.83 5.15
CA PHE A 364 -24.17 -7.06 4.71
C PHE A 364 -25.71 -7.00 4.74
N GLY A 365 -26.29 -5.87 5.14
CA GLY A 365 -27.75 -5.65 5.13
C GLY A 365 -28.50 -6.40 6.23
N ASP A 366 -27.82 -6.79 7.30
CA ASP A 366 -28.39 -7.35 8.52
C ASP A 366 -28.94 -6.27 9.46
N ALA A 367 -28.42 -5.05 9.37
CA ALA A 367 -28.89 -3.87 10.09
C ALA A 367 -29.24 -2.72 9.13
N GLY A 368 -30.10 -1.81 9.58
CA GLY A 368 -30.47 -0.63 8.80
C GLY A 368 -30.66 0.61 9.69
N THR A 369 -31.54 1.49 9.22
CA THR A 369 -31.77 2.81 9.84
C THR A 369 -32.23 2.72 11.30
N LYS A 370 -33.04 1.71 11.65
CA LYS A 370 -33.64 1.59 12.99
C LYS A 370 -32.57 1.22 14.02
N GLU A 371 -31.75 0.23 13.68
CA GLU A 371 -30.66 -0.28 14.50
C GLU A 371 -29.62 0.81 14.73
N LEU A 372 -29.27 1.57 13.68
CA LEU A 372 -28.36 2.70 13.77
C LEU A 372 -28.88 3.83 14.68
N ILE A 373 -30.16 4.22 14.53
CA ILE A 373 -30.79 5.22 15.41
C ILE A 373 -30.83 4.72 16.86
N ASN A 374 -31.16 3.45 17.07
CA ASN A 374 -31.18 2.85 18.39
C ASN A 374 -29.79 2.90 19.03
N PHE A 375 -28.75 2.51 18.27
CA PHE A 375 -27.37 2.54 18.72
C PHE A 375 -26.94 3.93 19.18
N PHE A 376 -27.22 4.99 18.40
CA PHE A 376 -26.87 6.37 18.80
C PHE A 376 -27.61 6.86 20.04
N ARG A 377 -28.80 6.33 20.33
CA ARG A 377 -29.58 6.67 21.53
C ARG A 377 -29.10 5.93 22.77
N THR A 378 -28.70 4.67 22.61
CA THR A 378 -28.33 3.81 23.75
C THR A 378 -26.86 3.91 24.12
N GLN A 379 -25.97 4.05 23.13
CA GLN A 379 -24.52 3.99 23.33
C GLN A 379 -23.89 5.39 23.31
N LEU A 380 -24.12 6.15 24.40
CA LEU A 380 -23.63 7.53 24.51
C LEU A 380 -22.10 7.63 24.66
N GLY A 381 -21.46 6.61 25.24
CA GLY A 381 -20.01 6.57 25.50
C GLY A 381 -19.12 6.33 24.27
N VAL A 382 -19.71 6.05 23.10
CA VAL A 382 -18.96 5.85 21.85
C VAL A 382 -18.38 7.17 21.34
N SER A 383 -17.13 7.13 20.89
CA SER A 383 -16.41 8.30 20.37
C SER A 383 -17.14 8.94 19.18
N ARG A 384 -16.96 10.26 19.02
CA ARG A 384 -17.52 11.02 17.89
C ARG A 384 -17.05 10.46 16.54
N GLU A 385 -15.80 10.02 16.46
CA GLU A 385 -15.19 9.44 15.28
C GLU A 385 -15.82 8.11 14.88
N ASN A 386 -16.09 7.22 15.84
CA ASN A 386 -16.76 5.95 15.56
C ASN A 386 -18.20 6.16 15.09
N LYS A 387 -18.91 7.16 15.66
CA LYS A 387 -20.25 7.56 15.18
C LYS A 387 -20.20 8.14 13.76
N LEU A 388 -19.17 8.94 13.45
CA LEU A 388 -18.92 9.46 12.11
C LEU A 388 -18.69 8.32 11.11
N ARG A 389 -17.83 7.35 11.42
CA ARG A 389 -17.55 6.19 10.54
C ARG A 389 -18.82 5.40 10.25
N LEU A 390 -19.63 5.08 11.25
CA LEU A 390 -20.93 4.42 11.08
C LEU A 390 -21.86 5.20 10.12
N LEU A 391 -21.92 6.53 10.26
CA LEU A 391 -22.70 7.39 9.37
C LEU A 391 -22.16 7.44 7.95
N MET A 392 -20.84 7.48 7.78
CA MET A 392 -20.19 7.45 6.47
C MET A 392 -20.44 6.11 5.75
N ILE A 393 -20.35 4.98 6.46
CA ILE A 393 -20.69 3.66 5.94
C ILE A 393 -22.17 3.63 5.53
N TYR A 394 -23.06 4.10 6.40
CA TYR A 394 -24.49 4.15 6.10
C TYR A 394 -24.82 5.06 4.91
N ALA A 395 -24.08 6.18 4.74
CA ALA A 395 -24.21 7.11 3.61
C ALA A 395 -23.73 6.49 2.29
N ALA A 396 -22.61 5.76 2.32
CA ALA A 396 -22.10 5.03 1.16
C ALA A 396 -23.08 3.95 0.68
N ILE A 397 -23.82 3.31 1.60
CA ILE A 397 -24.79 2.25 1.27
C ILE A 397 -26.15 2.81 0.83
N ASN A 398 -26.60 3.93 1.42
CA ASN A 398 -27.92 4.52 1.17
C ASN A 398 -27.83 6.02 0.82
N PRO A 399 -27.23 6.40 -0.33
CA PRO A 399 -27.03 7.81 -0.70
C PRO A 399 -28.37 8.59 -0.76
N GLU A 400 -29.41 8.01 -1.36
CA GLU A 400 -30.74 8.62 -1.49
C GLU A 400 -31.38 9.01 -0.14
N LYS A 401 -31.13 8.23 0.93
CA LYS A 401 -31.72 8.51 2.25
C LYS A 401 -31.07 9.71 2.92
N PHE A 402 -29.84 10.04 2.55
CA PHE A 402 -29.10 11.18 3.07
C PHE A 402 -29.35 12.49 2.31
N GLU A 403 -29.92 12.43 1.11
CA GLU A 403 -30.36 13.64 0.38
C GLU A 403 -31.52 14.37 1.07
N SER A 404 -32.28 13.66 1.91
CA SER A 404 -33.41 14.20 2.65
C SER A 404 -33.02 14.79 4.02
N ASP A 405 -33.91 15.59 4.61
CA ASP A 405 -33.85 16.07 6.01
C ASP A 405 -33.51 14.98 7.04
N LYS A 406 -33.79 13.70 6.71
CA LYS A 406 -33.48 12.56 7.57
C LYS A 406 -31.98 12.40 7.79
N GLY A 407 -31.14 12.67 6.78
CA GLY A 407 -29.68 12.61 6.89
C GLY A 407 -29.17 13.65 7.89
N THR A 408 -29.60 14.90 7.74
CA THR A 408 -29.26 16.01 8.64
C THR A 408 -29.68 15.74 10.08
N LYS A 409 -30.91 15.24 10.30
CA LYS A 409 -31.40 14.87 11.64
C LYS A 409 -30.59 13.73 12.25
N MET A 410 -30.11 12.78 11.45
CA MET A 410 -29.30 11.67 11.94
C MET A 410 -27.89 12.13 12.33
N MET A 411 -27.28 13.02 11.54
CA MET A 411 -25.99 13.64 11.89
C MET A 411 -26.08 14.46 13.18
N GLN A 412 -27.20 15.18 13.38
CA GLN A 412 -27.48 15.88 14.64
C GLN A 412 -27.67 14.91 15.80
N LEU A 413 -28.42 13.81 15.62
CA LEU A 413 -28.60 12.78 16.65
C LEU A 413 -27.27 12.13 17.07
N ALA A 414 -26.35 11.94 16.13
CA ALA A 414 -25.02 11.41 16.40
C ALA A 414 -24.08 12.40 17.12
N GLY A 415 -24.46 13.69 17.21
CA GLY A 415 -23.63 14.73 17.83
C GLY A 415 -22.39 15.08 17.03
N LEU A 416 -22.47 15.02 15.70
CA LEU A 416 -21.35 15.35 14.81
C LEU A 416 -21.08 16.86 14.77
N SER A 417 -19.81 17.23 14.59
CA SER A 417 -19.41 18.62 14.34
C SER A 417 -19.71 19.04 12.89
N ALA A 418 -19.70 20.34 12.60
CA ALA A 418 -19.89 20.85 11.23
C ALA A 418 -18.87 20.24 10.25
N ASP A 419 -17.59 20.14 10.67
CA ASP A 419 -16.53 19.53 9.86
C ASP A 419 -16.79 18.05 9.59
N ASP A 420 -17.31 17.31 10.58
CA ASP A 420 -17.67 15.90 10.37
C ASP A 420 -18.85 15.76 9.39
N MET A 421 -19.82 16.68 9.44
CA MET A 421 -20.92 16.70 8.47
C MET A 421 -20.42 16.97 7.05
N ILE A 422 -19.41 17.83 6.88
CA ILE A 422 -18.74 18.05 5.60
C ILE A 422 -18.15 16.73 5.08
N ALA A 423 -17.47 15.96 5.93
CA ALA A 423 -16.91 14.66 5.53
C ALA A 423 -17.99 13.69 5.02
N VAL A 424 -19.11 13.55 5.74
CA VAL A 424 -20.24 12.69 5.32
C VAL A 424 -20.83 13.14 3.99
N ASN A 425 -20.99 14.45 3.79
CA ASN A 425 -21.50 14.99 2.54
C ASN A 425 -20.50 14.81 1.38
N ASN A 426 -19.21 14.98 1.63
CA ASN A 426 -18.15 14.81 0.64
C ASN A 426 -17.93 13.36 0.19
N MET A 427 -18.42 12.37 0.93
CA MET A 427 -18.50 10.99 0.43
C MET A 427 -19.28 10.90 -0.89
N ARG A 428 -20.27 11.78 -1.10
CA ARG A 428 -21.02 11.87 -2.37
C ARG A 428 -20.15 12.36 -3.51
N CYS A 429 -19.19 13.24 -3.24
CA CYS A 429 -18.27 13.76 -4.24
C CYS A 429 -17.31 12.68 -4.79
N LEU A 430 -17.26 11.50 -4.16
CA LEU A 430 -16.57 10.31 -4.63
C LEU A 430 -17.51 9.34 -5.38
N CYS A 431 -18.79 9.64 -5.54
CA CYS A 431 -19.76 8.79 -6.25
C CYS A 431 -20.44 9.59 -7.36
N THR A 432 -20.55 9.00 -8.55
CA THR A 432 -21.56 9.43 -9.51
C THR A 432 -22.86 8.69 -9.23
N ASP A 433 -23.96 9.45 -9.14
CA ASP A 433 -25.28 8.94 -8.84
C ASP A 433 -25.64 7.78 -9.77
N THR A 434 -25.66 6.56 -9.21
CA THR A 434 -26.39 5.47 -9.84
C THR A 434 -27.87 5.68 -9.54
N LYS A 435 -28.48 6.64 -10.24
CA LYS A 435 -29.94 6.60 -10.41
C LYS A 435 -30.25 5.28 -11.08
N LYS A 436 -30.62 4.26 -10.30
CA LYS A 436 -31.43 3.18 -10.84
C LYS A 436 -32.68 3.88 -11.33
N SER A 437 -32.84 4.01 -12.65
CA SER A 437 -34.08 4.50 -13.21
C SER A 437 -35.20 3.67 -12.61
N SER A 438 -36.05 4.29 -11.81
CA SER A 438 -37.37 3.78 -11.48
C SER A 438 -38.25 3.88 -12.73
N GLY A 439 -37.78 3.29 -13.84
CA GLY A 439 -38.57 3.06 -15.04
C GLY A 439 -39.59 1.99 -14.70
N GLY A 440 -40.81 2.43 -14.40
CA GLY A 440 -41.94 1.57 -14.11
C GLY A 440 -42.26 0.65 -15.28
N ALA A 441 -41.71 -0.56 -15.26
CA ALA A 441 -42.29 -1.71 -15.95
C ALA A 441 -42.92 -2.59 -14.87
N PHE A 442 -44.25 -2.50 -14.77
CA PHE A 442 -45.07 -3.29 -13.86
C PHE A 442 -44.88 -4.78 -14.19
N THR A 443 -43.98 -5.46 -13.47
CA THR A 443 -43.79 -6.91 -13.60
C THR A 443 -44.41 -7.56 -12.38
N LEU A 444 -45.60 -8.14 -12.55
CA LEU A 444 -46.27 -8.96 -11.54
C LEU A 444 -45.45 -10.25 -11.31
N LYS A 445 -44.49 -10.21 -10.40
CA LYS A 445 -43.89 -11.41 -9.81
C LYS A 445 -44.18 -11.43 -8.32
N PHE A 446 -45.11 -12.31 -7.94
CA PHE A 446 -45.34 -12.72 -6.56
C PHE A 446 -44.13 -13.54 -6.09
N ASP A 447 -43.11 -12.87 -5.60
CA ASP A 447 -41.99 -13.52 -4.89
C ASP A 447 -41.93 -12.92 -3.48
N VAL A 448 -42.53 -13.62 -2.52
CA VAL A 448 -42.65 -13.23 -1.10
C VAL A 448 -41.35 -13.58 -0.35
N GLN A 449 -40.22 -13.16 -0.90
CA GLN A 449 -38.93 -13.16 -0.23
C GLN A 449 -38.38 -11.75 -0.35
N LYS A 450 -38.52 -10.94 0.71
CA LYS A 450 -37.84 -9.64 0.82
C LYS A 450 -36.34 -9.89 0.69
N LYS A 451 -35.79 -9.79 -0.53
CA LYS A 451 -34.33 -9.84 -0.74
C LYS A 451 -33.70 -8.70 0.05
N LYS A 452 -33.06 -9.02 1.19
CA LYS A 452 -32.16 -8.10 1.89
C LYS A 452 -31.22 -7.48 0.85
N HIS A 453 -31.32 -6.16 0.64
CA HIS A 453 -30.44 -5.44 -0.28
C HIS A 453 -29.09 -5.22 0.43
N ALA A 454 -28.27 -6.28 0.47
CA ALA A 454 -26.92 -6.20 1.00
C ALA A 454 -26.01 -5.45 0.02
N HIS A 455 -25.18 -4.54 0.53
CA HIS A 455 -24.19 -3.84 -0.30
C HIS A 455 -23.05 -4.78 -0.70
N ARG A 456 -22.71 -5.75 0.17
CA ARG A 456 -21.77 -6.84 -0.12
C ARG A 456 -22.43 -8.21 -0.01
N LYS A 457 -21.99 -9.15 -0.85
CA LYS A 457 -22.39 -10.55 -0.77
C LYS A 457 -21.44 -11.30 0.15
N GLU A 458 -21.99 -12.12 1.04
CA GLU A 458 -21.19 -12.99 1.89
C GLU A 458 -20.47 -14.08 1.07
N ARG A 459 -19.18 -14.30 1.33
CA ARG A 459 -18.38 -15.27 0.60
C ARG A 459 -18.56 -16.66 1.21
N THR A 460 -19.18 -17.57 0.46
CA THR A 460 -19.54 -18.92 0.93
C THR A 460 -18.34 -19.87 1.07
N THR A 461 -17.23 -19.57 0.39
CA THR A 461 -16.03 -20.45 0.33
C THR A 461 -15.06 -20.28 1.49
N GLU A 462 -15.15 -19.17 2.21
CA GLU A 462 -14.37 -18.89 3.42
C GLU A 462 -15.39 -18.52 4.48
N GLN A 463 -15.88 -19.49 5.27
CA GLN A 463 -16.55 -19.14 6.52
C GLN A 463 -15.54 -18.31 7.31
N SER A 464 -15.72 -16.99 7.34
CA SER A 464 -14.86 -16.14 8.13
C SER A 464 -15.05 -16.61 9.57
N ALA A 465 -13.99 -17.18 10.17
CA ALA A 465 -14.03 -17.69 11.53
C ALA A 465 -14.44 -16.60 12.54
N TRP A 466 -14.37 -15.33 12.11
CA TRP A 466 -14.60 -14.14 12.90
C TRP A 466 -15.79 -13.35 12.35
N ALA A 467 -16.89 -13.29 13.12
CA ALA A 467 -18.09 -12.52 12.77
C ALA A 467 -17.82 -11.02 12.53
N LEU A 468 -16.81 -10.46 13.21
CA LEU A 468 -16.37 -9.07 13.08
C LEU A 468 -15.47 -8.82 11.85
N SER A 469 -15.14 -9.85 11.07
CA SER A 469 -14.25 -9.77 9.90
C SER A 469 -14.88 -10.43 8.67
N ARG A 470 -16.16 -10.16 8.40
CA ARG A 470 -16.84 -10.62 7.17
C ARG A 470 -16.46 -9.78 5.95
N PHE A 471 -16.18 -8.49 6.16
CA PHE A 471 -15.85 -7.52 5.13
C PHE A 471 -14.62 -7.93 4.30
N TYR A 472 -14.71 -7.69 2.99
CA TYR A 472 -13.58 -7.76 2.06
C TYR A 472 -13.60 -6.54 1.13
N PRO A 473 -12.43 -5.95 0.81
CA PRO A 473 -12.36 -4.84 -0.15
C PRO A 473 -12.85 -5.27 -1.54
N VAL A 474 -13.52 -4.37 -2.29
CA VAL A 474 -13.93 -4.66 -3.69
C VAL A 474 -12.73 -5.08 -4.53
N LEU A 475 -11.57 -4.49 -4.24
CA LEU A 475 -10.32 -4.79 -4.91
C LEU A 475 -9.98 -6.28 -4.93
N GLU A 476 -10.31 -7.01 -3.86
CA GLU A 476 -10.07 -8.46 -3.80
C GLU A 476 -10.86 -9.21 -4.88
N GLU A 477 -12.11 -8.81 -5.13
CA GLU A 477 -12.95 -9.39 -6.18
C GLU A 477 -12.48 -8.99 -7.58
N LEU A 478 -12.10 -7.73 -7.78
CA LEU A 478 -11.62 -7.24 -9.08
C LEU A 478 -10.34 -7.95 -9.51
N ILE A 479 -9.40 -8.17 -8.59
CA ILE A 479 -8.16 -8.90 -8.89
C ILE A 479 -8.46 -10.37 -9.23
N GLU A 480 -9.39 -11.01 -8.53
CA GLU A 480 -9.82 -12.38 -8.83
C GLU A 480 -10.49 -12.49 -10.21
N GLN A 481 -11.37 -11.54 -10.56
CA GLN A 481 -12.03 -11.47 -11.87
C GLN A 481 -11.03 -11.18 -12.98
N LEU A 482 -10.13 -10.23 -12.76
CA LEU A 482 -9.06 -9.88 -13.70
C LEU A 482 -8.18 -11.10 -13.96
N SER A 483 -7.77 -11.83 -12.91
CA SER A 483 -6.94 -13.03 -13.09
C SER A 483 -7.64 -14.17 -13.83
N LYS A 484 -8.97 -14.17 -13.91
CA LYS A 484 -9.77 -15.12 -14.72
C LYS A 484 -10.08 -14.61 -16.13
N GLY A 485 -9.80 -13.33 -16.41
CA GLY A 485 -10.24 -12.66 -17.64
C GLY A 485 -11.74 -12.37 -17.68
N GLU A 486 -12.40 -12.33 -16.52
CA GLU A 486 -13.86 -12.15 -16.36
C GLU A 486 -14.23 -10.73 -15.90
N LEU A 487 -13.32 -9.76 -16.06
CA LEU A 487 -13.58 -8.37 -15.66
C LEU A 487 -14.74 -7.78 -16.49
N PRO A 488 -15.73 -7.11 -15.86
CA PRO A 488 -16.88 -6.55 -16.57
C PRO A 488 -16.46 -5.50 -17.61
N LYS A 489 -16.67 -5.78 -18.90
CA LYS A 489 -16.27 -4.90 -20.01
C LYS A 489 -17.08 -3.60 -20.11
N ASP A 490 -18.24 -3.58 -19.47
CA ASP A 490 -19.10 -2.41 -19.32
C ASP A 490 -18.62 -1.44 -18.24
N GLU A 491 -17.76 -1.89 -17.32
CA GLU A 491 -17.19 -1.04 -16.27
C GLU A 491 -15.67 -0.83 -16.42
N TYR A 492 -14.98 -1.74 -17.10
CA TYR A 492 -13.54 -1.73 -17.26
C TYR A 492 -13.12 -1.99 -18.71
N ASN A 493 -12.41 -1.03 -19.30
CA ASN A 493 -11.85 -1.14 -20.65
C ASN A 493 -10.37 -1.47 -20.61
N CYS A 494 -9.87 -2.03 -21.72
CA CYS A 494 -8.45 -2.29 -21.92
C CYS A 494 -7.88 -1.37 -23.01
N MET A 495 -6.78 -0.67 -22.73
CA MET A 495 -6.11 0.20 -23.72
C MET A 495 -5.46 -0.59 -24.86
N ASN A 496 -5.13 -1.87 -24.62
CA ASN A 496 -4.47 -2.73 -25.58
C ASN A 496 -5.45 -3.31 -26.62
N ASP A 497 -6.75 -3.30 -26.34
CA ASP A 497 -7.76 -3.81 -27.27
C ASP A 497 -7.93 -2.82 -28.44
N PRO A 498 -8.12 -3.29 -29.68
CA PRO A 498 -8.34 -2.41 -30.82
C PRO A 498 -9.55 -1.52 -30.54
N SER A 499 -9.38 -0.21 -30.68
CA SER A 499 -10.44 0.76 -30.41
C SER A 499 -11.72 0.36 -31.16
N PRO A 500 -12.90 0.38 -30.54
CA PRO A 500 -14.14 0.21 -31.27
C PRO A 500 -14.23 1.37 -32.25
N SER A 501 -13.88 1.11 -33.50
CA SER A 501 -14.13 2.05 -34.58
C SER A 501 -15.64 2.22 -34.65
N PHE A 502 -16.12 3.44 -34.40
CA PHE A 502 -17.48 3.86 -34.74
C PHE A 502 -17.61 3.88 -36.26
N HIS A 503 -17.64 2.69 -36.87
CA HIS A 503 -18.13 2.54 -38.23
C HIS A 503 -19.63 2.31 -38.15
N VAL A 504 -20.36 3.32 -38.61
CA VAL A 504 -21.74 3.21 -39.07
C VAL A 504 -21.87 1.90 -39.84
N VAL A 505 -22.69 0.99 -39.32
CA VAL A 505 -23.02 -0.30 -39.93
C VAL A 505 -23.62 -0.04 -41.32
N PRO A 506 -23.04 -0.58 -42.42
CA PRO A 506 -23.84 -1.03 -43.53
C PRO A 506 -24.19 -2.49 -43.25
N THR A 507 -25.48 -2.76 -43.16
CA THR A 507 -26.07 -4.08 -43.08
C THR A 507 -25.61 -4.94 -44.26
N THR A 508 -24.67 -5.86 -44.02
CA THR A 508 -24.55 -7.08 -44.82
C THR A 508 -24.07 -8.23 -43.95
N THR A 509 -24.98 -9.18 -43.75
CA THR A 509 -24.76 -10.51 -43.17
C THR A 509 -23.67 -11.27 -43.94
N SER A 510 -22.61 -11.67 -43.25
CA SER A 510 -21.79 -12.82 -43.63
C SER A 510 -21.26 -13.52 -42.38
N THR A 511 -21.79 -14.73 -42.15
CA THR A 511 -21.35 -15.71 -41.15
C THR A 511 -19.95 -16.23 -41.50
N SER A 512 -18.95 -16.00 -40.63
CA SER A 512 -17.70 -16.76 -40.64
C SER A 512 -17.41 -17.30 -39.24
N VAL A 513 -17.62 -18.62 -39.10
CA VAL A 513 -17.30 -19.41 -37.92
C VAL A 513 -15.77 -19.54 -37.82
N HIS A 514 -15.16 -19.00 -36.77
CA HIS A 514 -13.78 -19.33 -36.39
C HIS A 514 -13.78 -20.30 -35.21
N THR A 515 -13.42 -21.54 -35.51
CA THR A 515 -13.14 -22.62 -34.57
C THR A 515 -11.75 -22.43 -33.93
N SER A 516 -11.70 -22.28 -32.61
CA SER A 516 -10.46 -22.37 -31.83
C SER A 516 -10.17 -23.84 -31.49
N PRO A 517 -8.93 -24.36 -31.62
CA PRO A 517 -8.61 -25.74 -31.29
C PRO A 517 -8.56 -25.95 -29.77
N ALA A 518 -9.30 -26.95 -29.29
CA ALA A 518 -9.26 -27.40 -27.91
C ALA A 518 -7.99 -28.24 -27.66
N HIS A 519 -7.09 -27.75 -26.80
CA HIS A 519 -6.01 -28.59 -26.28
C HIS A 519 -6.52 -29.45 -25.12
N SER A 520 -6.70 -30.73 -25.42
CA SER A 520 -7.00 -31.80 -24.48
C SER A 520 -5.81 -32.08 -23.56
N MET A 521 -5.96 -31.83 -22.26
CA MET A 521 -5.01 -32.24 -21.24
C MET A 521 -5.29 -33.69 -20.82
N ARG A 522 -4.59 -34.64 -21.42
CA ARG A 522 -4.59 -36.03 -20.97
C ARG A 522 -3.70 -36.16 -19.73
N SER A 523 -4.35 -36.36 -18.58
CA SER A 523 -3.76 -36.73 -17.30
C SER A 523 -2.84 -37.95 -17.44
N ARG A 524 -1.58 -37.81 -17.00
CA ARG A 524 -0.65 -38.93 -16.81
C ARG A 524 -0.31 -39.04 -15.33
N ARG A 525 -0.88 -40.07 -14.69
CA ARG A 525 -0.52 -40.52 -13.34
C ARG A 525 0.87 -41.17 -13.35
N THR A 526 1.73 -40.70 -12.46
CA THR A 526 2.90 -41.39 -11.88
C THR A 526 2.98 -40.83 -10.46
N GLY A 527 2.62 -41.55 -9.41
CA GLY A 527 3.35 -42.69 -8.86
C GLY A 527 3.87 -42.22 -7.48
N GLY A 528 3.25 -42.70 -6.41
CA GLY A 528 3.46 -42.19 -5.05
C GLY A 528 4.87 -42.46 -4.50
N SER A 529 5.36 -41.54 -3.69
CA SER A 529 6.44 -41.78 -2.74
C SER A 529 6.13 -41.07 -1.43
N TRP A 530 5.81 -41.86 -0.42
CA TRP A 530 5.69 -41.44 0.97
C TRP A 530 7.10 -41.41 1.57
N ALA A 531 7.67 -40.22 1.78
CA ALA A 531 8.81 -40.03 2.66
C ALA A 531 8.84 -38.59 3.17
N ARG A 532 8.57 -38.41 4.48
CA ARG A 532 8.83 -37.17 5.20
C ARG A 532 10.33 -37.08 5.51
N PRO A 533 11.04 -35.99 5.19
CA PRO A 533 12.36 -35.74 5.77
C PRO A 533 12.16 -35.11 7.16
N ARG A 534 12.71 -35.76 8.18
CA ARG A 534 12.99 -35.15 9.48
C ARG A 534 14.15 -34.17 9.29
N GLY A 535 13.93 -32.88 9.51
CA GLY A 535 14.97 -31.85 9.61
C GLY A 535 14.93 -31.22 11.01
N SER A 536 16.09 -31.06 11.63
CA SER A 536 16.22 -30.60 13.02
C SER A 536 15.82 -29.13 13.19
N ASP A 537 15.20 -28.85 14.33
CA ASP A 537 14.73 -27.55 14.78
C ASP A 537 15.88 -26.80 15.48
N ASP A 538 16.65 -26.09 14.66
CA ASP A 538 17.71 -25.19 15.11
C ASP A 538 17.42 -23.80 14.51
N GLY A 539 16.22 -23.29 14.77
CA GLY A 539 15.74 -22.00 14.27
C GLY A 539 16.42 -20.83 14.98
N TYR A 540 17.37 -20.18 14.32
CA TYR A 540 17.52 -18.71 14.23
C TYR A 540 18.80 -18.38 13.44
N SER A 541 18.69 -18.40 12.11
CA SER A 541 19.58 -17.61 11.26
C SER A 541 18.73 -16.49 10.68
N SER A 542 19.06 -15.24 11.01
CA SER A 542 18.39 -14.03 10.50
C SER A 542 18.37 -13.95 8.96
N ASP A 543 19.12 -14.81 8.30
CA ASP A 543 19.23 -14.92 6.84
C ASP A 543 18.22 -15.91 6.23
N SER A 544 17.60 -16.78 7.04
CA SER A 544 16.71 -17.85 6.56
C SER A 544 15.28 -17.39 6.25
N VAL A 545 14.73 -16.43 7.01
CA VAL A 545 13.35 -15.93 6.80
C VAL A 545 13.26 -15.07 5.53
N LEU A 546 14.29 -14.25 5.26
CA LEU A 546 14.40 -13.51 3.99
C LEU A 546 14.67 -14.44 2.80
N LYS A 547 15.43 -15.53 3.00
CA LYS A 547 15.62 -16.56 1.97
C LYS A 547 14.33 -17.30 1.67
N HIS A 548 13.50 -17.62 2.67
CA HIS A 548 12.20 -18.26 2.45
C HIS A 548 11.18 -17.35 1.77
N ALA A 549 11.16 -16.06 2.08
CA ALA A 549 10.38 -15.09 1.31
C ALA A 549 10.88 -15.00 -0.15
N SER A 550 12.20 -15.05 -0.38
CA SER A 550 12.78 -14.99 -1.75
C SER A 550 12.56 -16.27 -2.57
N SER A 551 12.55 -17.45 -1.93
CA SER A 551 12.47 -18.74 -2.62
C SER A 551 11.09 -19.05 -3.19
N ASP A 552 10.04 -18.43 -2.64
CA ASP A 552 8.68 -18.61 -3.15
C ASP A 552 8.44 -17.84 -4.47
N PHE A 553 9.24 -16.82 -4.79
CA PHE A 553 9.07 -16.03 -6.03
C PHE A 553 9.36 -16.82 -7.31
N GLN A 554 10.11 -17.92 -7.24
CA GLN A 554 10.56 -18.67 -8.42
C GLN A 554 9.44 -19.40 -9.19
N LYS A 555 8.19 -19.39 -8.73
CA LYS A 555 7.05 -20.08 -9.38
C LYS A 555 5.80 -19.23 -9.63
N HIS A 556 5.89 -17.91 -9.51
CA HIS A 556 4.73 -17.05 -9.73
C HIS A 556 4.47 -16.83 -11.24
N GLY A 557 3.21 -16.78 -11.68
CA GLY A 557 2.80 -16.50 -13.06
C GLY A 557 3.06 -15.05 -13.49
N GLN A 558 2.29 -14.54 -14.45
CA GLN A 558 2.36 -13.13 -14.85
C GLN A 558 1.97 -12.21 -13.68
N ARG A 559 2.68 -11.08 -13.49
CA ARG A 559 2.39 -10.11 -12.43
C ARG A 559 1.05 -9.39 -12.66
N ILE A 560 0.43 -8.94 -11.57
CA ILE A 560 -0.75 -8.08 -11.59
C ILE A 560 -0.41 -6.81 -10.80
N PHE A 561 -0.39 -5.68 -11.49
CA PHE A 561 -0.28 -4.36 -10.87
C PHE A 561 -1.66 -3.78 -10.66
N VAL A 562 -1.87 -3.17 -9.50
CA VAL A 562 -3.11 -2.48 -9.18
C VAL A 562 -2.77 -1.10 -8.67
N PHE A 563 -3.32 -0.07 -9.31
CA PHE A 563 -3.15 1.32 -8.90
C PHE A 563 -4.48 1.92 -8.45
N VAL A 564 -4.53 2.35 -7.19
CA VAL A 564 -5.69 3.03 -6.60
C VAL A 564 -5.43 4.53 -6.52
N ILE A 565 -6.24 5.31 -7.23
CA ILE A 565 -6.19 6.77 -7.22
C ILE A 565 -6.95 7.28 -6.00
N GLY A 566 -6.30 8.12 -5.19
CA GLY A 566 -6.92 8.77 -4.03
C GLY A 566 -6.75 8.04 -2.70
N GLY A 567 -5.84 7.05 -2.63
CA GLY A 567 -5.52 6.35 -1.38
C GLY A 567 -5.91 4.87 -1.41
N ALA A 568 -4.97 4.01 -1.00
CA ALA A 568 -5.21 2.60 -0.75
C ALA A 568 -5.21 2.36 0.76
N THR A 569 -5.82 1.26 1.18
CA THR A 569 -5.92 0.89 2.58
C THR A 569 -5.05 -0.31 2.93
N ARG A 570 -4.82 -0.53 4.22
CA ARG A 570 -4.14 -1.73 4.71
C ARG A 570 -4.90 -3.02 4.42
N SER A 571 -6.22 -2.97 4.40
CA SER A 571 -7.04 -4.14 4.04
C SER A 571 -6.91 -4.50 2.57
N GLU A 572 -6.79 -3.51 1.69
CA GLU A 572 -6.49 -3.72 0.27
C GLU A 572 -5.07 -4.26 0.07
N LEU A 573 -4.08 -3.74 0.81
CA LEU A 573 -2.71 -4.25 0.79
C LEU A 573 -2.66 -5.72 1.26
N ARG A 574 -3.36 -6.05 2.35
CA ARG A 574 -3.52 -7.42 2.83
C ARG A 574 -4.17 -8.31 1.77
N ALA A 575 -5.21 -7.84 1.09
CA ALA A 575 -5.88 -8.58 0.03
C ALA A 575 -4.90 -8.89 -1.12
N ALA A 576 -4.09 -7.92 -1.56
CA ALA A 576 -3.06 -8.15 -2.58
C ALA A 576 -2.03 -9.22 -2.15
N HIS A 577 -1.56 -9.17 -0.90
CA HIS A 577 -0.67 -10.22 -0.36
C HIS A 577 -1.35 -11.60 -0.32
N LYS A 578 -2.59 -11.68 0.17
CA LYS A 578 -3.37 -12.93 0.21
C LYS A 578 -3.55 -13.52 -1.19
N LEU A 579 -3.92 -12.69 -2.16
CA LEU A 579 -4.14 -13.11 -3.54
C LEU A 579 -2.85 -13.52 -4.23
N SER A 580 -1.70 -12.94 -3.84
CA SER A 580 -0.42 -13.34 -4.41
C SER A 580 -0.15 -14.83 -4.20
N SER A 581 -0.33 -15.29 -2.95
CA SER A 581 -0.21 -16.70 -2.59
C SER A 581 -1.32 -17.57 -3.18
N LYS A 582 -2.57 -17.08 -3.18
CA LYS A 582 -3.75 -17.83 -3.66
C LYS A 582 -3.71 -18.09 -5.16
N LEU A 583 -3.40 -17.06 -5.95
CA LEU A 583 -3.38 -17.10 -7.41
C LEU A 583 -2.05 -17.62 -7.96
N LYS A 584 -1.01 -17.73 -7.11
CA LYS A 584 0.37 -17.99 -7.54
C LYS A 584 0.81 -17.00 -8.63
N ARG A 585 0.40 -15.74 -8.50
CA ARG A 585 0.78 -14.60 -9.34
C ARG A 585 1.19 -13.47 -8.41
N GLU A 586 2.27 -12.76 -8.68
CA GLU A 586 2.66 -11.64 -7.81
C GLU A 586 1.70 -10.46 -8.02
N VAL A 587 0.96 -10.08 -6.98
CA VAL A 587 0.03 -8.95 -7.02
C VAL A 587 0.66 -7.76 -6.28
N ILE A 588 0.91 -6.68 -7.02
CA ILE A 588 1.54 -5.46 -6.51
C ILE A 588 0.50 -4.35 -6.46
N LEU A 589 0.17 -3.91 -5.26
CA LEU A 589 -0.66 -2.74 -5.01
C LEU A 589 0.21 -1.50 -4.94
N GLY A 590 -0.22 -0.42 -5.57
CA GLY A 590 0.17 0.90 -5.14
C GLY A 590 -0.96 1.92 -5.27
N SER A 591 -0.70 3.10 -4.74
CA SER A 591 -1.63 4.20 -4.68
C SER A 591 -0.89 5.54 -4.60
N SER A 592 -1.62 6.64 -4.74
CA SER A 592 -1.12 7.98 -4.40
C SER A 592 -0.67 8.11 -2.94
N SER A 593 -1.26 7.32 -2.04
CA SER A 593 -0.92 7.24 -0.62
C SER A 593 -1.49 5.96 0.02
N LEU A 594 -0.93 5.54 1.15
CA LEU A 594 -1.51 4.51 2.00
C LEU A 594 -2.20 5.23 3.16
N ASP A 595 -3.54 5.18 3.19
CA ASP A 595 -4.34 5.99 4.08
C ASP A 595 -4.93 5.15 5.21
N ASP A 596 -4.71 5.64 6.44
CA ASP A 596 -5.43 5.16 7.62
C ASP A 596 -6.78 5.88 7.77
N PRO A 597 -7.78 5.31 8.47
CA PRO A 597 -9.12 5.89 8.53
C PRO A 597 -9.16 7.37 8.98
N PRO A 598 -8.40 7.80 10.01
CA PRO A 598 -8.37 9.21 10.42
C PRO A 598 -7.81 10.14 9.34
N GLN A 599 -6.81 9.67 8.58
CA GLN A 599 -6.19 10.43 7.49
C GLN A 599 -7.16 10.58 6.32
N PHE A 600 -7.86 9.49 5.96
CA PHE A 600 -8.87 9.51 4.91
C PHE A 600 -10.03 10.46 5.25
N ILE A 601 -10.54 10.40 6.48
CA ILE A 601 -11.58 11.31 6.98
C ILE A 601 -11.09 12.76 6.93
N THR A 602 -9.84 13.02 7.31
CA THR A 602 -9.25 14.37 7.25
C THR A 602 -9.18 14.89 5.82
N LYS A 603 -8.76 14.06 4.86
CA LYS A 603 -8.78 14.44 3.43
C LYS A 603 -10.18 14.80 2.97
N LEU A 604 -11.18 14.00 3.32
CA LEU A 604 -12.57 14.29 2.98
C LEU A 604 -13.08 15.60 3.59
N LYS A 605 -12.66 15.96 4.81
CA LYS A 605 -12.99 17.25 5.43
C LYS A 605 -12.37 18.43 4.68
N MET A 606 -11.17 18.25 4.15
CA MET A 606 -10.42 19.27 3.41
C MET A 606 -10.87 19.42 1.96
N MET A 607 -11.63 18.46 1.41
CA MET A 607 -12.16 18.58 0.06
C MET A 607 -13.16 19.75 -0.03
N SER A 608 -12.78 20.81 -0.74
CA SER A 608 -13.71 21.86 -1.16
C SER A 608 -14.43 21.43 -2.45
N ALA A 609 -15.65 21.93 -2.63
CA ALA A 609 -16.47 21.67 -3.81
C ALA A 609 -16.03 22.49 -5.06
N GLU A 610 -14.91 23.21 -5.00
CA GLU A 610 -14.39 23.94 -6.14
C GLU A 610 -13.90 22.95 -7.20
N GLU A 611 -14.52 22.98 -8.37
CA GLU A 611 -14.15 22.15 -9.51
C GLU A 611 -12.77 22.58 -10.01
N LEU A 612 -11.76 21.71 -9.85
CA LEU A 612 -10.49 21.85 -10.53
C LEU A 612 -10.74 21.90 -12.04
N THR A 613 -10.30 22.96 -12.70
CA THR A 613 -10.46 23.13 -14.14
C THR A 613 -9.46 22.26 -14.91
N LEU A 614 -9.84 21.84 -16.13
CA LEU A 614 -9.08 20.94 -16.99
C LEU A 614 -7.66 21.43 -17.33
N ASP A 615 -7.45 22.74 -17.29
CA ASP A 615 -6.19 23.41 -17.65
C ASP A 615 -5.12 23.30 -16.56
N ASP A 616 -5.49 22.97 -15.32
CA ASP A 616 -4.57 22.88 -14.17
C ASP A 616 -3.86 21.51 -14.06
N LEU A 617 -4.29 20.51 -14.85
CA LEU A 617 -3.72 19.17 -14.85
C LEU A 617 -2.81 18.95 -16.07
N HIS A 618 -1.56 19.40 -15.96
CA HIS A 618 -0.48 18.92 -16.83
C HIS A 618 -0.13 17.46 -16.47
N ILE A 619 -0.79 16.49 -17.10
CA ILE A 619 -0.42 15.07 -17.07
C ILE A 619 0.52 14.73 -18.23
#